data_AF-Q17X15-F1
#
_entry.id   AF-Q17X15-F1
#
_cell.length_a   1.000
_cell.length_b   1.000
_cell.length_c   1.000
_cell.angle_alpha   90.00
_cell.angle_beta   90.00
_cell.angle_gamma   90.00
#
_symmetry.space_group_name_H-M   'P 1'
#
loop_
_entity.id
_entity.type
_entity.pdbx_description
1 polymer ?
#
loop_
_entity_poly.entity_id
_entity_poly.type
_entity_poly.pdbx_seq_one_letter_code
_entity_poly.pdbx_strand_id
1 'polypeptide(L)'
;MKERAEPFISELTVNKTEVLEQTLKDMRSKNRDLKVGIIGRVKVGKSSLLNALIFEGKEVLPKATTPMTVSLTILKYAETLSTQVELYNENDIAELKNDYERYEREFKRIVDEKMNKIREKQNPLNRVKAWAKILYIKTKKKH
;
A
#
# COMPACT_ATOMS: atom_id res chain seq x y z
N MET A 1 11.88 1.71 12.01
CA MET A 1 10.75 2.06 11.12
C MET A 1 10.24 0.88 10.28
N LYS A 2 11.08 -0.13 9.95
CA LYS A 2 10.71 -1.25 9.07
C LYS A 2 9.74 -2.28 9.69
N GLU A 3 9.78 -2.48 11.01
CA GLU A 3 8.93 -3.47 11.72
C GLU A 3 7.46 -3.07 11.90
N ARG A 4 7.13 -1.77 11.81
CA ARG A 4 5.77 -1.29 12.14
C ARG A 4 4.74 -1.52 11.03
N ALA A 5 5.20 -1.77 9.80
CA ALA A 5 4.34 -1.81 8.61
C ALA A 5 4.13 -3.23 8.05
N GLU A 6 4.84 -4.25 8.52
CA GLU A 6 4.73 -5.61 7.97
C GLU A 6 3.30 -6.19 7.92
N PRO A 7 2.41 -5.99 8.93
CA PRO A 7 1.03 -6.45 8.84
C PRO A 7 0.24 -5.72 7.74
N PHE A 8 0.52 -4.43 7.54
CA PHE A 8 -0.20 -3.56 6.61
C PHE A 8 0.26 -3.71 5.16
N ILE A 9 1.54 -4.03 4.92
CA ILE A 9 2.07 -4.28 3.57
C ILE A 9 1.35 -5.48 2.94
N SER A 10 0.99 -6.50 3.73
CA SER A 10 0.27 -7.68 3.22
C SER A 10 -1.19 -7.40 2.81
N GLU A 11 -1.80 -6.35 3.37
CA GLU A 11 -3.21 -6.01 3.16
C GLU A 11 -3.41 -4.82 2.20
N LEU A 12 -2.35 -4.05 1.93
CA LEU A 12 -2.27 -2.98 0.92
C LEU A 12 -1.60 -3.44 -0.39
N THR A 13 -1.38 -4.75 -0.57
CA THR A 13 -0.81 -5.28 -1.80
C THR A 13 -1.84 -5.18 -2.94
N VAL A 14 -1.74 -4.05 -3.65
CA VAL A 14 -2.41 -3.72 -4.91
C VAL A 14 -3.93 -3.54 -4.75
N ASN A 15 -4.44 -2.43 -5.29
CA ASN A 15 -5.87 -2.11 -5.43
C ASN A 15 -6.74 -3.36 -5.59
N LYS A 16 -7.91 -3.40 -4.90
CA LYS A 16 -8.98 -4.38 -5.16
C LYS A 16 -9.05 -4.64 -6.66
N THR A 17 -8.83 -5.88 -7.06
CA THR A 17 -8.79 -6.31 -8.48
C THR A 17 -9.97 -5.77 -9.27
N GLU A 18 -11.13 -5.64 -8.62
CA GLU A 18 -12.36 -5.03 -9.15
C GLU A 18 -12.19 -3.57 -9.62
N VAL A 19 -11.52 -2.71 -8.84
CA VAL A 19 -11.28 -1.31 -9.19
C VAL A 19 -10.32 -1.20 -10.36
N LEU A 20 -9.29 -2.06 -10.38
CA LEU A 20 -8.34 -2.13 -11.49
C LEU A 20 -9.03 -2.64 -12.76
N GLU A 21 -9.86 -3.67 -12.67
CA GLU A 21 -10.64 -4.19 -13.80
C GLU A 21 -11.63 -3.16 -14.35
N GLN A 22 -12.33 -2.43 -13.48
CA GLN A 22 -13.22 -1.34 -13.88
C GLN A 22 -12.43 -0.25 -14.63
N THR A 23 -11.30 0.19 -14.06
CA THR A 23 -10.41 1.18 -14.67
C THR A 23 -9.89 0.71 -16.03
N LEU A 24 -9.52 -0.57 -16.16
CA LEU A 24 -9.05 -1.16 -17.42
C LEU A 24 -10.18 -1.25 -18.46
N LYS A 25 -11.41 -1.54 -18.06
CA LYS A 25 -12.60 -1.53 -18.95
C LYS A 25 -12.90 -0.11 -19.43
N ASP A 26 -12.86 0.88 -18.54
CA ASP A 26 -13.08 2.28 -18.87
C ASP A 26 -11.97 2.84 -19.78
N MET A 27 -10.73 2.38 -19.61
CA MET A 27 -9.61 2.71 -20.50
C MET A 27 -9.73 2.07 -21.88
N ARG A 28 -10.42 0.92 -22.03
CA ARG A 28 -10.62 0.25 -23.33
C ARG A 28 -11.68 0.92 -24.19
N SER A 29 -12.65 1.63 -23.60
CA SER A 29 -13.81 2.20 -24.31
C SER A 29 -13.58 3.59 -24.90
N LYS A 30 -12.56 4.33 -24.43
CA LYS A 30 -12.23 5.69 -24.89
C LYS A 30 -10.89 5.67 -25.63
N ASN A 31 -10.89 5.85 -26.96
CA ASN A 31 -9.75 6.04 -27.86
C ASN A 31 -8.50 5.16 -27.59
N ARG A 32 -8.14 4.30 -28.56
CA ARG A 32 -7.07 3.29 -28.45
C ARG A 32 -5.64 3.87 -28.42
N ASP A 33 -5.38 4.86 -27.59
CA ASP A 33 -4.04 5.38 -27.34
C ASP A 33 -3.23 4.31 -26.59
N LEU A 34 -2.01 4.05 -27.06
CA LEU A 34 -1.09 3.14 -26.38
C LEU A 34 -0.64 3.76 -25.05
N LYS A 35 -1.06 3.16 -23.93
CA LYS A 35 -0.64 3.56 -22.58
C LYS A 35 0.36 2.55 -22.04
N VAL A 36 1.55 3.02 -21.68
CA VAL A 36 2.61 2.19 -21.09
C VAL A 36 2.86 2.66 -19.67
N GLY A 37 2.68 1.76 -18.70
CA GLY A 37 3.02 2.00 -17.30
C GLY A 37 4.42 1.47 -16.98
N ILE A 38 5.30 2.33 -16.48
CA ILE A 38 6.66 1.94 -16.08
C ILE A 38 6.76 1.98 -14.55
N ILE A 39 6.90 0.80 -13.95
CA ILE A 39 6.96 0.61 -12.50
C ILE A 39 8.29 -0.06 -12.09
N GLY A 40 8.76 0.21 -10.89
CA GLY A 40 9.96 -0.43 -10.35
C GLY A 40 10.55 0.33 -9.16
N ARG A 41 11.48 -0.30 -8.44
CA ARG A 41 12.12 0.28 -7.25
C ARG A 41 12.78 1.64 -7.57
N VAL A 42 12.93 2.49 -6.56
CA VAL A 42 13.69 3.75 -6.71
C VAL A 42 15.14 3.43 -7.09
N LYS A 43 15.79 4.32 -7.85
CA LYS A 43 17.21 4.21 -8.26
C LYS A 43 17.58 3.03 -9.18
N VAL A 44 16.61 2.33 -9.79
CA VAL A 44 16.87 1.26 -10.79
C VAL A 44 17.06 1.76 -12.23
N GLY A 45 17.21 3.07 -12.43
CA GLY A 45 17.47 3.65 -13.76
C GLY A 45 16.25 3.81 -14.67
N LYS A 46 15.01 3.79 -14.14
CA LYS A 46 13.78 4.00 -14.95
C LYS A 46 13.80 5.29 -15.77
N SER A 47 14.14 6.41 -15.15
CA SER A 47 14.26 7.69 -15.84
C SER A 47 15.40 7.70 -16.85
N SER A 48 16.52 7.02 -16.55
CA SER A 48 17.65 6.86 -17.48
C SER A 48 17.24 6.06 -18.72
N LEU A 49 16.50 4.97 -18.53
CA LEU A 49 15.97 4.15 -19.62
C LEU A 49 15.01 4.96 -20.51
N LEU A 50 14.11 5.74 -19.89
CA LEU A 50 13.18 6.60 -20.63
C LEU A 50 13.89 7.70 -21.42
N ASN A 51 14.90 8.35 -20.82
CA ASN A 51 15.76 9.34 -21.51
C ASN A 51 16.46 8.72 -22.73
N ALA A 52 16.98 7.50 -22.61
CA ALA A 52 17.61 6.79 -23.72
C ALA A 52 16.61 6.43 -24.84
N LEU A 53 15.41 5.93 -24.48
CA LEU A 53 14.44 5.41 -25.45
C LEU A 53 13.63 6.49 -26.17
N ILE A 54 13.24 7.56 -25.47
CA ILE A 54 12.25 8.53 -25.97
C ILE A 54 12.90 9.87 -26.30
N PHE A 55 14.01 10.22 -25.63
CA PHE A 55 14.63 11.53 -25.74
C PHE A 55 16.00 11.49 -26.43
N GLU A 56 16.30 10.43 -27.20
CA GLU A 56 17.59 10.26 -27.89
C GLU A 56 18.80 10.38 -26.94
N GLY A 57 18.63 9.96 -25.69
CA GLY A 57 19.65 10.08 -24.65
C GLY A 57 19.73 11.44 -23.96
N LYS A 58 18.92 12.44 -24.37
CA LYS A 58 18.86 13.75 -23.70
C LYS A 58 18.27 13.61 -22.29
N GLU A 59 18.86 14.31 -21.33
CA GLU A 59 18.45 14.28 -19.93
C GLU A 59 17.21 15.17 -19.67
N VAL A 60 16.07 14.80 -20.26
CA VAL A 60 14.81 15.56 -20.12
C VAL A 60 14.11 15.20 -18.82
N LEU A 61 14.06 13.91 -18.47
CA LEU A 61 13.49 13.47 -17.20
C LEU A 61 14.51 13.59 -16.06
N PRO A 62 14.11 14.11 -14.89
CA PRO A 62 14.99 14.16 -13.74
C PRO A 62 15.41 12.75 -13.30
N LYS A 63 16.72 12.53 -13.16
CA LYS A 63 17.32 11.27 -12.66
C LYS A 63 17.16 11.07 -11.15
N ALA A 64 16.38 11.92 -10.47
CA ALA A 64 16.43 12.22 -9.04
C ALA A 64 16.72 11.02 -8.12
N THR A 65 17.82 11.15 -7.37
CA THR A 65 18.35 10.24 -6.35
C THR A 65 17.75 10.45 -4.97
N THR A 66 16.75 11.35 -4.85
CA THR A 66 16.05 11.69 -3.61
C THR A 66 14.88 10.73 -3.38
N PRO A 67 14.91 9.88 -2.35
CA PRO A 67 13.95 8.77 -2.18
C PRO A 67 12.51 9.18 -1.84
N MET A 68 12.23 10.46 -1.62
CA MET A 68 11.06 10.87 -0.84
C MET A 68 9.85 11.33 -1.68
N THR A 69 10.02 11.61 -2.97
CA THR A 69 8.95 12.12 -3.84
C THR A 69 8.86 11.31 -5.13
N VAL A 70 8.10 10.20 -5.07
CA VAL A 70 7.66 9.45 -6.26
C VAL A 70 6.43 10.15 -6.82
N SER A 71 6.59 11.37 -7.35
CA SER A 71 5.49 12.04 -8.05
C SER A 71 5.23 11.31 -9.37
N LEU A 72 3.96 11.04 -9.66
CA LEU A 72 3.54 10.44 -10.92
C LEU A 72 3.96 11.36 -12.08
N THR A 73 4.81 10.85 -12.97
CA THR A 73 5.22 11.57 -14.19
C THR A 73 4.47 10.98 -15.37
N ILE A 74 3.72 11.81 -16.09
CA ILE A 74 2.95 11.39 -17.27
C ILE A 74 3.60 12.02 -18.50
N LEU A 75 4.03 11.19 -19.44
CA LEU A 75 4.53 11.62 -20.74
C LEU A 75 3.44 11.45 -21.79
N LYS A 76 3.17 12.51 -22.53
CA LYS A 76 2.21 12.52 -23.64
C LYS A 76 2.91 13.04 -24.89
N TYR A 77 2.53 12.51 -26.04
CA TYR A 77 2.94 13.07 -27.32
C TYR A 77 2.28 14.44 -27.51
N ALA A 78 3.06 15.42 -27.96
CA ALA A 78 2.61 16.75 -28.33
C ALA A 78 3.55 17.31 -29.42
N GLU A 79 3.04 18.18 -30.29
CA GLU A 79 3.84 18.84 -31.34
C GLU A 79 4.90 19.78 -30.76
N THR A 80 4.65 20.33 -29.58
CA THR A 80 5.55 21.23 -28.87
C THR A 80 5.86 20.72 -27.47
N LEU A 81 7.11 20.88 -27.04
CA LEU A 81 7.55 20.48 -25.71
C LEU A 81 6.92 21.42 -24.67
N SER A 82 6.19 20.84 -23.73
CA SER A 82 5.59 21.55 -22.61
C SER A 82 5.67 20.72 -21.33
N THR A 83 5.50 21.38 -20.18
CA THR A 83 5.49 20.72 -18.87
C THR A 83 4.41 21.36 -18.01
N GLN A 84 3.61 20.54 -17.36
CA GLN A 84 2.59 20.97 -16.41
C GLN A 84 2.88 20.32 -15.06
N VAL A 85 2.76 21.11 -14.00
CA VAL A 85 2.89 20.64 -12.63
C VAL A 85 1.55 20.82 -11.96
N GLU A 86 0.98 19.71 -11.49
CA GLU A 86 -0.22 19.70 -10.67
C GLU A 86 0.21 19.66 -9.20
N LEU A 87 -0.16 20.71 -8.46
CA LEU A 87 0.12 20.83 -7.03
C LEU A 87 -1.12 20.46 -6.24
N TYR A 88 -0.92 19.87 -5.06
CA TYR A 88 -2.02 19.60 -4.14
C TYR A 88 -2.72 20.90 -3.73
N ASN A 89 -4.04 20.88 -3.81
CA ASN A 89 -4.91 21.92 -3.27
C ASN A 89 -5.28 21.62 -1.80
N GLU A 90 -5.96 22.56 -1.13
CA GLU A 90 -6.33 22.41 0.29
C GLU A 90 -7.24 21.20 0.57
N ASN A 91 -8.13 20.86 -0.37
CA ASN A 91 -9.01 19.69 -0.26
C ASN A 91 -8.20 18.39 -0.36
N ASP A 92 -7.25 18.31 -1.29
CA ASP A 92 -6.37 17.13 -1.44
C ASP A 92 -5.60 16.89 -0.12
N ILE A 93 -5.07 17.96 0.48
CA ILE A 93 -4.36 17.89 1.76
C ILE A 93 -5.30 17.49 2.90
N ALA A 94 -6.55 17.97 2.90
CA ALA A 94 -7.55 17.59 3.89
C ALA A 94 -7.92 16.10 3.78
N GLU A 95 -8.12 15.60 2.57
CA GLU A 95 -8.39 14.19 2.29
C GLU A 95 -7.23 13.29 2.75
N LEU A 96 -6.00 13.66 2.39
CA LEU A 96 -4.77 13.00 2.85
C LEU A 96 -4.68 12.89 4.38
N LYS A 97 -5.03 13.97 5.10
CA LYS A 97 -5.06 13.97 6.57
C LYS A 97 -6.14 13.03 7.11
N ASN A 98 -7.34 13.08 6.55
CA ASN A 98 -8.45 12.23 6.99
C ASN A 98 -8.15 10.74 6.77
N ASP A 99 -7.55 10.40 5.63
CA ASP A 99 -7.10 9.03 5.34
C ASP A 99 -6.01 8.57 6.30
N TYR A 100 -5.04 9.44 6.61
CA TYR A 100 -4.02 9.16 7.60
C TYR A 100 -4.61 8.91 8.99
N GLU A 101 -5.54 9.76 9.44
CA GLU A 101 -6.21 9.57 10.73
C GLU A 101 -7.03 8.29 10.77
N ARG A 102 -7.71 7.94 9.66
CA ARG A 102 -8.44 6.68 9.53
C ARG A 102 -7.50 5.48 9.63
N TYR A 103 -6.36 5.54 8.94
CA TYR A 103 -5.32 4.53 9.04
C TYR A 103 -4.83 4.37 10.48
N GLU A 104 -4.48 5.47 11.16
CA GLU A 104 -3.95 5.42 12.54
C GLU A 104 -4.97 4.82 13.53
N ARG A 105 -6.26 5.16 13.37
CA ARG A 105 -7.34 4.56 14.17
C ARG A 105 -7.42 3.05 13.95
N GLU A 106 -7.42 2.59 12.71
CA GLU A 106 -7.53 1.17 12.39
C GLU A 106 -6.27 0.40 12.81
N PHE A 107 -5.09 1.00 12.61
CA PHE A 107 -3.82 0.48 13.10
C PHE A 107 -3.87 0.24 14.62
N LYS A 108 -4.30 1.26 15.38
CA LYS A 108 -4.43 1.14 16.83
C LYS A 108 -5.41 0.04 17.23
N ARG A 109 -6.57 -0.05 16.56
CA ARG A 109 -7.57 -1.10 16.80
C ARG A 109 -6.97 -2.51 16.62
N ILE A 110 -6.26 -2.74 15.52
CA ILE A 110 -5.63 -4.03 15.22
C ILE A 110 -4.55 -4.38 16.25
N VAL A 111 -3.74 -3.39 16.65
CA VAL A 111 -2.70 -3.58 17.68
C VAL A 111 -3.33 -3.92 19.02
N ASP A 112 -4.34 -3.18 19.45
CA ASP A 112 -5.03 -3.42 20.73
C ASP A 112 -5.71 -4.79 20.74
N GLU A 113 -6.36 -5.19 19.65
CA GLU A 113 -6.97 -6.51 19.51
C GLU A 113 -5.93 -7.64 19.62
N LYS A 114 -4.79 -7.50 18.93
CA LYS A 114 -3.68 -8.47 19.04
C LYS A 114 -3.12 -8.51 20.46
N MET A 115 -2.97 -7.35 21.11
CA MET A 115 -2.42 -7.26 22.46
C MET A 115 -3.36 -7.89 23.50
N ASN A 116 -4.67 -7.70 23.36
CA ASN A 116 -5.66 -8.34 24.21
C ASN A 116 -5.69 -9.86 24.02
N LYS A 117 -5.61 -10.36 22.78
CA LYS A 117 -5.49 -11.81 22.50
C LYS A 117 -4.25 -12.43 23.14
N ILE A 118 -3.11 -11.71 23.15
CA ILE A 118 -1.90 -12.17 23.84
C ILE A 118 -2.12 -12.21 25.35
N ARG A 119 -2.69 -11.15 25.94
CA ARG A 119 -2.98 -11.07 27.38
C ARG A 119 -3.95 -12.17 27.83
N GLU A 120 -5.00 -12.46 27.07
CA GLU A 120 -5.97 -13.51 27.38
C GLU A 120 -5.35 -14.91 27.35
N LYS A 121 -4.45 -15.18 26.40
CA LYS A 121 -3.69 -16.44 26.32
C LYS A 121 -2.71 -16.59 27.48
N GLN A 122 -2.13 -15.48 27.94
CA GLN A 122 -1.20 -15.47 29.08
C GLN A 122 -1.91 -15.41 30.43
N ASN A 123 -3.24 -15.23 30.48
CA ASN A 123 -3.98 -15.11 31.73
C ASN A 123 -3.92 -16.44 32.52
N PRO A 124 -3.31 -16.46 33.72
CA PRO A 124 -3.14 -17.68 34.51
C PRO A 124 -4.48 -18.33 34.90
N LEU A 125 -5.55 -17.54 35.08
CA LEU A 125 -6.89 -18.06 35.35
C LEU A 125 -7.44 -18.91 34.20
N ASN A 126 -7.14 -18.54 32.95
CA ASN A 126 -7.57 -19.33 31.78
C ASN A 126 -6.83 -20.66 31.71
N ARG A 127 -5.54 -20.69 32.10
CA ARG A 127 -4.78 -21.94 32.22
C ARG A 127 -5.36 -22.83 33.31
N VAL A 128 -5.65 -22.27 34.49
CA VAL A 128 -6.25 -23.03 35.61
C VAL A 128 -7.62 -23.60 35.23
N LYS A 129 -8.48 -22.81 34.56
CA LYS A 129 -9.78 -23.29 34.05
C LYS A 129 -9.62 -24.42 33.02
N ALA A 130 -8.64 -24.32 32.12
CA ALA A 130 -8.36 -25.38 31.15
C ALA A 130 -7.90 -26.68 31.83
N TRP A 131 -7.00 -26.58 32.82
CA TRP A 131 -6.57 -27.73 33.62
C TRP A 131 -7.73 -28.37 34.39
N ALA A 132 -8.59 -27.56 35.01
CA ALA A 132 -9.78 -28.06 35.71
C ALA A 132 -10.75 -28.80 34.76
N LYS A 133 -10.95 -28.30 33.54
CA LYS A 133 -11.79 -28.94 32.52
C LYS A 133 -11.19 -30.28 32.06
N ILE A 134 -9.89 -30.34 31.85
CA ILE A 134 -9.18 -31.59 31.50
C ILE A 134 -9.32 -32.61 32.63
N LEU A 135 -9.15 -32.19 33.89
CA LEU A 135 -9.32 -33.06 35.05
C LEU A 135 -10.74 -33.64 35.12
N TYR A 136 -11.76 -32.80 34.93
CA TYR A 136 -13.17 -33.19 34.95
C TYR A 136 -13.54 -34.20 33.85
N ILE A 137 -13.01 -34.02 32.64
CA ILE A 137 -13.23 -34.98 31.55
C ILE A 137 -12.55 -36.32 31.86
N LYS A 138 -11.35 -36.29 32.47
CA LYS A 138 -10.58 -37.48 32.83
C LYS A 138 -11.23 -38.30 33.95
N THR A 139 -11.94 -37.65 34.88
CA THR A 139 -12.70 -38.34 35.94
C THR A 139 -14.01 -38.96 35.42
N LYS A 140 -14.69 -38.31 34.46
CA LYS A 140 -15.90 -38.84 33.80
C LYS A 140 -15.65 -40.02 32.85
N LYS A 141 -14.43 -40.19 32.34
CA LYS A 141 -14.04 -41.29 31.43
C LYS A 141 -13.57 -42.58 32.15
N LYS A 142 -13.54 -42.57 33.48
CA LYS A 142 -13.02 -43.66 34.33
C LYS A 142 -14.12 -44.49 35.00
N HIS A 143 -15.38 -44.23 34.65
CA HIS A 143 -16.58 -45.02 34.93
C HIS A 143 -17.23 -45.37 33.59
#